data_AF-A0A6F8UU63-F1
#
_entry.id   AF-A0A6F8UU63-F1
#
_cell.length_a   1.000
_cell.length_b   1.000
_cell.length_c   1.000
_cell.angle_alpha   90.00
_cell.angle_beta   90.00
_cell.angle_gamma   90.00
#
_symmetry.space_group_name_H-M   'P 1'
#
loop_
_entity.id
_entity.type
_entity.pdbx_description
1 polymer ?
#
loop_
_entity_poly.entity_id
_entity_poly.type
_entity_poly.pdbx_seq_one_letter_code
_entity_poly.pdbx_strand_id
1 'polypeptide(L)'
;MKRSQAQIGASYVTAHHLCDMLNETSLAQLLVWSSEPGLLPRVPAGPDRDKSWNLVSAASLWELAASRDADLRSSALTELRRREADLLEPAAPAQARLL
;
A
#
# COMPACT_ATOMS: atom_id res chain seq x y z
N MET A 1 10.74 -15.39 37.07
CA MET A 1 10.06 -14.17 36.54
C MET A 1 11.11 -13.25 35.90
N LYS A 2 11.53 -13.52 34.67
CA LYS A 2 12.55 -12.72 33.93
C LYS A 2 12.12 -12.57 32.46
N ARG A 3 11.12 -11.74 32.21
CA ARG A 3 10.79 -11.23 30.86
C ARG A 3 10.33 -9.79 31.03
N SER A 4 11.25 -8.83 31.01
CA SER A 4 10.84 -7.42 30.95
C SER A 4 11.90 -6.43 30.48
N GLN A 5 13.21 -6.76 30.47
CA GLN A 5 14.22 -5.77 30.04
C GLN A 5 14.64 -5.81 28.56
N ALA A 6 14.46 -6.93 27.84
CA ALA A 6 14.89 -7.01 26.44
C ALA A 6 13.96 -6.29 25.44
N GLN A 7 12.74 -5.93 25.85
CA GLN A 7 11.71 -5.41 24.94
C GLN A 7 11.72 -3.87 24.82
N ILE A 8 12.32 -3.16 25.78
CA ILE A 8 12.36 -1.69 25.79
C ILE A 8 13.36 -1.15 24.76
N GLY A 9 14.44 -1.89 24.48
CA GLY A 9 15.44 -1.49 23.48
C GLY A 9 14.93 -1.56 22.04
N ALA A 10 14.17 -2.60 21.68
CA ALA A 10 13.70 -2.80 20.32
C ALA A 10 12.68 -1.73 19.88
N SER A 11 11.74 -1.34 20.76
CA SER A 11 10.77 -0.28 20.45
C SER A 11 11.43 1.09 20.34
N TYR A 12 12.42 1.40 21.18
CA TYR A 12 13.16 2.66 21.15
C TYR A 12 14.03 2.80 19.89
N VAL A 13 14.74 1.74 19.51
CA VAL A 13 15.57 1.71 18.29
C VAL A 13 14.70 1.86 17.04
N THR A 14 13.54 1.20 17.01
CA THR A 14 12.57 1.35 15.90
C THR A 14 12.06 2.79 15.79
N ALA A 15 11.76 3.43 16.93
CA ALA A 15 11.31 4.82 16.94
C ALA A 15 12.41 5.79 16.47
N HIS A 16 13.67 5.57 16.86
CA HIS A 16 14.80 6.38 16.37
C HIS A 16 15.01 6.23 14.87
N HIS A 17 14.99 4.99 14.35
CA HIS A 17 15.10 4.77 12.90
C HIS A 17 13.95 5.41 12.12
N LEU A 18 12.72 5.37 12.66
CA LEU A 18 11.60 6.08 12.04
C LEU A 18 11.81 7.59 12.02
N CYS A 19 12.28 8.20 13.12
CA CYS A 19 12.58 9.63 13.16
C CYS A 19 13.66 10.01 12.14
N ASP A 20 14.71 9.21 12.00
CA ASP A 20 15.76 9.43 10.99
C ASP A 20 15.18 9.38 9.58
N MET A 21 14.39 8.35 9.26
CA MET A 21 13.73 8.21 7.95
C MET A 21 12.75 9.35 7.64
N LEU A 22 12.04 9.85 8.66
CA LEU A 22 11.11 10.97 8.48
C LEU A 22 11.84 12.29 8.23
N ASN A 23 13.04 12.49 8.81
CA ASN A 23 13.86 13.68 8.57
C ASN A 23 14.47 13.74 7.16
N GLU A 24 14.55 12.62 6.45
CA GLU A 24 15.01 12.59 5.04
C GLU A 24 13.99 13.19 4.07
N THR A 25 12.74 13.35 4.50
CA THR A 25 11.63 13.84 3.68
C THR A 25 11.14 15.20 4.20
N SER A 26 10.73 16.10 3.29
CA SER A 26 10.17 17.39 3.72
C SER A 26 8.80 17.22 4.42
N LEU A 27 8.50 18.09 5.38
CA LEU A 27 7.19 18.12 6.05
C LEU A 27 6.03 18.24 5.04
N ALA A 28 6.19 19.05 4.00
CA ALA A 28 5.19 19.20 2.95
C ALA A 28 4.89 17.86 2.24
N GLN A 29 5.94 17.08 1.95
CA GLN A 29 5.81 15.76 1.34
C GLN A 29 5.13 14.76 2.28
N LEU A 30 5.44 14.78 3.58
CA LEU A 30 4.79 13.93 4.58
C LEU A 30 3.29 14.25 4.72
N LEU A 31 2.92 15.54 4.66
CA LEU A 31 1.53 15.97 4.69
C LEU A 31 0.76 15.50 3.47
N VAL A 32 1.38 15.55 2.28
CA VAL A 32 0.79 15.01 1.05
C VAL A 32 0.47 13.53 1.23
N TRP A 33 1.45 12.70 1.61
CA TRP A 33 1.23 11.27 1.82
C TRP A 33 0.20 10.96 2.91
N SER A 34 0.20 11.72 3.99
CA SER A 34 -0.76 11.54 5.08
C SER A 34 -2.19 11.89 4.68
N SER A 35 -2.36 12.72 3.65
CA SER A 35 -3.66 13.10 3.10
C SER A 35 -4.14 12.19 1.98
N GLU A 36 -3.27 11.30 1.47
CA GLU A 36 -3.65 10.36 0.44
C GLU A 36 -4.60 9.28 1.00
N PRO A 37 -5.70 8.97 0.29
CA PRO A 37 -6.61 7.90 0.70
C PRO A 37 -5.90 6.55 0.74
N GLY A 38 -6.23 5.77 1.76
CA GLY A 38 -5.58 4.50 2.06
C GLY A 38 -5.82 3.44 0.99
N LEU A 39 -4.79 2.64 0.70
CA LEU A 39 -4.93 1.46 -0.13
C LEU A 39 -5.46 0.30 0.71
N LEU A 40 -6.61 -0.21 0.31
CA LEU A 40 -7.26 -1.33 0.97
C LEU A 40 -6.60 -2.64 0.51
N PRO A 41 -6.30 -3.58 1.41
CA PRO A 41 -5.67 -4.85 1.04
C PRO A 41 -6.60 -5.75 0.20
N ARG A 42 -7.92 -5.62 0.40
CA ARG A 42 -8.98 -6.41 -0.24
C ARG A 42 -10.22 -5.54 -0.44
N VAL A 43 -11.14 -5.99 -1.30
CA VAL A 43 -12.42 -5.32 -1.49
C VAL A 43 -13.27 -5.45 -0.22
N PRO A 44 -13.68 -4.35 0.43
CA PRO A 44 -14.35 -4.40 1.74
C PRO A 44 -15.84 -4.80 1.66
N ALA A 45 -16.52 -4.51 0.55
CA ALA A 45 -17.97 -4.67 0.44
C ALA A 45 -18.43 -4.90 -1.02
N GLY A 46 -19.66 -5.39 -1.17
CA GLY A 46 -20.28 -5.65 -2.47
C GLY A 46 -20.10 -7.08 -2.98
N PRO A 47 -20.44 -7.34 -4.25
CA PRO A 47 -20.37 -8.68 -4.85
C PRO A 47 -18.96 -9.28 -4.89
N ASP A 48 -17.95 -8.41 -4.91
CA ASP A 48 -16.53 -8.77 -4.95
C ASP A 48 -15.85 -8.71 -3.56
N ARG A 49 -16.63 -8.65 -2.47
CA ARG A 49 -16.11 -8.60 -1.10
C ARG A 49 -15.07 -9.69 -0.81
N ASP A 50 -14.04 -9.32 -0.04
CA ASP A 50 -12.87 -10.11 0.37
C ASP A 50 -11.95 -10.58 -0.78
N LYS A 51 -12.33 -10.36 -2.04
CA LYS A 51 -11.44 -10.64 -3.17
C LYS A 51 -10.22 -9.74 -3.11
N SER A 52 -9.08 -10.30 -3.49
CA SER A 52 -7.90 -9.50 -3.80
C SER A 52 -8.13 -8.74 -5.10
N TRP A 53 -7.54 -7.55 -5.19
CA TRP A 53 -7.76 -6.63 -6.31
C TRP A 53 -7.42 -7.21 -7.69
N ASN A 54 -6.44 -8.13 -7.77
CA ASN A 54 -6.09 -8.84 -8.99
C ASN A 54 -7.16 -9.81 -9.51
N LEU A 55 -8.08 -10.28 -8.65
CA LEU A 55 -9.17 -11.19 -9.01
C LEU A 55 -10.46 -10.45 -9.39
N VAL A 56 -10.50 -9.13 -9.19
CA VAL A 56 -11.65 -8.30 -9.54
C VAL A 56 -11.68 -8.08 -11.05
N SER A 57 -12.87 -8.18 -11.65
CA SER A 57 -13.04 -7.95 -13.08
C SER A 57 -12.74 -6.49 -13.44
N ALA A 58 -12.31 -6.22 -14.67
CA ALA A 58 -12.06 -4.84 -15.11
C ALA A 58 -13.33 -3.97 -15.04
N ALA A 59 -14.49 -4.54 -15.37
CA ALA A 59 -15.78 -3.84 -15.27
C ALA A 59 -16.09 -3.47 -13.81
N SER A 60 -15.98 -4.42 -12.89
CA SER A 60 -16.15 -4.17 -11.45
C SER A 60 -15.16 -3.12 -10.93
N LEU A 61 -13.90 -3.13 -11.39
CA LEU A 61 -12.91 -2.12 -10.98
C LEU A 61 -13.33 -0.71 -11.40
N TRP A 62 -13.87 -0.53 -12.60
CA TRP A 62 -14.37 0.77 -13.05
C TRP A 62 -15.58 1.23 -12.22
N GLU A 63 -16.48 0.32 -11.84
CA GLU A 63 -17.60 0.65 -10.93
C GLU A 63 -17.09 1.04 -9.54
N LEU A 64 -16.13 0.31 -8.98
CA LEU A 64 -15.51 0.61 -7.69
C LEU A 64 -14.73 1.94 -7.72
N ALA A 65 -14.09 2.27 -8.85
CA ALA A 65 -13.43 3.56 -9.08
C ALA A 65 -14.42 4.74 -9.14
N ALA A 66 -15.69 4.50 -9.41
CA ALA A 66 -16.73 5.52 -9.34
C ALA A 66 -17.35 5.66 -7.94
N SER A 67 -16.93 4.86 -6.96
CA SER A 67 -17.46 4.90 -5.59
C SER A 67 -17.23 6.25 -4.92
N ARG A 68 -18.14 6.62 -4.00
CA ARG A 68 -18.00 7.80 -3.14
C ARG A 68 -16.92 7.64 -2.07
N ASP A 69 -16.64 6.40 -1.68
CA ASP A 69 -15.58 6.06 -0.73
C ASP A 69 -14.21 6.31 -1.38
N ALA A 70 -13.40 7.19 -0.75
CA ALA A 70 -12.12 7.62 -1.28
C ALA A 70 -11.07 6.51 -1.27
N ASP A 71 -11.05 5.67 -0.23
CA ASP A 71 -10.10 4.57 -0.09
C ASP A 71 -10.42 3.47 -1.10
N LEU A 72 -11.71 3.16 -1.26
CA LEU A 72 -12.17 2.20 -2.24
C LEU A 72 -11.85 2.65 -3.68
N ARG A 73 -12.13 3.92 -3.98
CA ARG A 73 -11.83 4.53 -5.28
C ARG A 73 -10.32 4.52 -5.55
N SER A 74 -9.52 4.97 -4.60
CA SER A 74 -8.05 5.02 -4.71
C SER A 74 -7.47 3.64 -4.98
N SER A 75 -7.94 2.63 -4.24
CA SER A 75 -7.51 1.25 -4.39
C SER A 75 -7.85 0.69 -5.78
N ALA A 76 -9.08 0.93 -6.26
CA ALA A 76 -9.52 0.50 -7.58
C ALA A 76 -8.74 1.17 -8.72
N LEU A 77 -8.54 2.49 -8.65
CA LEU A 77 -7.74 3.24 -9.63
C LEU A 77 -6.27 2.81 -9.64
N THR A 78 -5.72 2.50 -8.47
CA THR A 78 -4.35 2.00 -8.34
C THR A 78 -4.19 0.64 -9.01
N GLU A 79 -5.14 -0.28 -8.80
CA GLU A 79 -5.14 -1.58 -9.48
C GLU A 79 -5.29 -1.43 -11.00
N LEU A 80 -6.18 -0.55 -11.48
CA LEU A 80 -6.33 -0.26 -12.91
C LEU A 80 -5.02 0.24 -13.53
N ARG A 81 -4.35 1.19 -12.86
CA ARG A 81 -3.05 1.73 -13.30
C ARG A 81 -1.95 0.67 -13.28
N ARG A 82 -1.92 -0.21 -12.27
CA ARG A 82 -0.97 -1.33 -12.23
C ARG A 82 -1.16 -2.24 -13.43
N ARG A 83 -2.41 -2.61 -13.74
CA ARG A 83 -2.73 -3.48 -14.88
C ARG A 83 -2.36 -2.83 -16.21
N GLU A 84 -2.57 -1.52 -16.36
CA GLU A 84 -2.12 -0.78 -17.54
C GLU A 84 -0.59 -0.81 -17.68
N ALA A 85 0.14 -0.60 -16.58
CA ALA A 85 1.60 -0.69 -16.58
C ALA A 85 2.11 -2.11 -16.90
N ASP A 86 1.47 -3.15 -16.36
CA ASP A 86 1.80 -4.56 -16.64
C ASP A 86 1.60 -4.93 -18.13
N LEU A 87 0.69 -4.24 -18.83
CA LEU A 87 0.48 -4.43 -20.27
C LEU A 87 1.55 -3.73 -21.13
N LEU A 88 2.11 -2.63 -20.64
CA LEU A 88 3.10 -1.82 -21.36
C LEU A 88 4.53 -2.35 -21.19
N GLU A 89 4.84 -3.03 -20.10
CA GLU A 89 6.17 -3.55 -19.80
C GLU A 89 6.13 -5.05 -19.49
N PRO A 90 6.68 -5.94 -20.34
CA PRO A 90 6.91 -7.32 -19.94
C PRO A 90 7.98 -7.33 -18.84
N ALA A 91 7.55 -7.51 -17.59
CA ALA A 91 8.40 -7.49 -16.42
C ALA A 91 9.52 -8.56 -16.52
N ALA A 92 10.71 -8.14 -16.95
CA ALA A 92 11.93 -8.92 -16.73
C ALA A 92 12.17 -8.99 -15.21
N PRO A 93 12.39 -10.17 -14.62
CA PRO A 93 12.60 -10.27 -13.18
C PRO A 93 13.86 -9.49 -12.79
N ALA A 94 13.69 -8.47 -11.94
CA ALA A 94 14.79 -7.65 -11.40
C ALA A 94 15.75 -8.44 -10.47
N GLN A 95 15.41 -9.69 -10.13
CA GLN A 95 16.23 -10.52 -9.25
C GLN A 95 17.22 -11.37 -10.04
N ALA A 96 18.20 -10.72 -10.68
CA ALA A 96 19.37 -11.41 -11.18
C ALA A 96 20.27 -11.78 -9.98
N ARG A 97 20.02 -12.96 -9.41
CA ARG A 97 20.97 -13.81 -8.66
C ARG A 97 21.76 -13.10 -7.54
N LEU A 98 21.36 -13.35 -6.29
CA LEU A 98 22.26 -13.15 -5.15
C LEU A 98 23.44 -14.12 -5.33
N LEU A 99 24.65 -13.58 -5.48
CA LEU A 99 25.91 -14.33 -5.45
C LEU A 99 26.30 -14.66 -4.01
#